data_AF-A0A956U3G3-F1
#
_entry.id   AF-A0A956U3G3-F1
#
_cell.length_a   1.000
_cell.length_b   1.000
_cell.length_c   1.000
_cell.angle_alpha   90.00
_cell.angle_beta   90.00
_cell.angle_gamma   90.00
#
_symmetry.space_group_name_H-M   'P 1'
#
loop_
_entity.id
_entity.type
_entity.pdbx_description
1 polymer ?
#
loop_
_entity_poly.entity_id
_entity_poly.type
_entity_poly.pdbx_seq_one_letter_code
_entity_poly.pdbx_strand_id
1 'polypeptide(L)'
;MRTLPLLIMILILTASFAPAFAAAQSPDPRAVSMYNLGLNAFKQGSPESAIIFFKRASDLDPNLADAQYNLGVLYMSQRRYKEASPRFDEVLRIKPNDPDAHFQLGKVLMALGNTTDAKSHLQSIAPSNANFAEAQKLVAKCDQAPGQVTLPTSAQPTQTPPATQTAYAPYQAPGTNTTAGTTPRYLPANTAGQQIQPVQQTQPVQQVAAATTAPAPVYEAPVAGQPTAVLANTSVRVIATGFSSPSGLTFDRLGNLYVANYSKNTVDRISRDGTKSEFSAGGHLKGPIGLAADETGNIYVANYNGGTVARITPAGISTVIATGFKKPYYLILDKGQNLFVSQQEDNSIIRISLPR
;
A
#
# COMPACT_ATOMS: atom_id res chain seq x y z
N MET A 1 -82.94 -3.23 -10.58
CA MET A 1 -81.47 -3.47 -10.65
C MET A 1 -80.88 -2.70 -9.46
N ARG A 2 -80.37 -3.30 -8.37
CA ARG A 2 -79.38 -4.38 -8.18
C ARG A 2 -77.93 -3.89 -8.31
N THR A 3 -77.39 -3.37 -7.21
CA THR A 3 -75.96 -3.18 -6.89
C THR A 3 -75.74 -3.52 -5.40
N LEU A 4 -74.50 -3.87 -5.01
CA LEU A 4 -74.14 -4.39 -3.68
C LEU A 4 -73.46 -3.32 -2.79
N PRO A 5 -73.41 -3.50 -1.45
CA PRO A 5 -72.62 -2.65 -0.56
C PRO A 5 -71.12 -3.00 -0.63
N LEU A 6 -70.27 -2.03 -0.34
CA LEU A 6 -68.80 -2.15 -0.39
C LEU A 6 -68.24 -2.70 0.94
N LEU A 7 -67.66 -3.90 0.92
CA LEU A 7 -66.93 -4.46 2.07
C LEU A 7 -65.45 -4.08 1.99
N ILE A 8 -64.96 -3.25 2.92
CA ILE A 8 -63.54 -2.88 2.99
C ILE A 8 -62.78 -3.96 3.76
N MET A 9 -62.00 -4.77 3.06
CA MET A 9 -61.11 -5.77 3.66
C MET A 9 -59.76 -5.13 4.03
N ILE A 10 -59.47 -5.04 5.33
CA ILE A 10 -58.17 -4.56 5.83
C ILE A 10 -57.17 -5.72 5.79
N LEU A 11 -56.23 -5.67 4.84
CA LEU A 11 -55.12 -6.62 4.75
C LEU A 11 -53.96 -6.16 5.65
N ILE A 12 -53.71 -6.89 6.75
CA ILE A 12 -52.61 -6.58 7.67
C ILE A 12 -51.29 -7.08 7.08
N LEU A 13 -50.44 -6.17 6.60
CA LEU A 13 -49.11 -6.49 6.08
C LEU A 13 -48.05 -6.41 7.20
N THR A 14 -47.85 -7.51 7.93
CA THR A 14 -46.74 -7.61 8.89
C THR A 14 -45.41 -7.77 8.15
N ALA A 15 -44.72 -6.67 7.89
CA ALA A 15 -43.38 -6.68 7.30
C ALA A 15 -42.35 -7.26 8.29
N SER A 16 -42.11 -8.58 8.20
CA SER A 16 -41.13 -9.29 9.01
C SER A 16 -39.70 -8.84 8.66
N PHE A 17 -39.09 -8.06 9.55
CA PHE A 17 -37.72 -7.54 9.40
C PHE A 17 -36.69 -8.66 9.63
N ALA A 18 -36.50 -9.52 8.63
CA ALA A 18 -35.40 -10.47 8.62
C ALA A 18 -34.08 -9.68 8.50
N PRO A 19 -33.07 -9.89 9.38
CA PRO A 19 -31.77 -9.28 9.20
C PRO A 19 -31.15 -9.84 7.91
N ALA A 20 -30.82 -8.94 6.98
CA ALA A 20 -30.10 -9.33 5.78
C ALA A 20 -28.69 -9.78 6.17
N PHE A 21 -28.49 -11.10 6.26
CA PHE A 21 -27.15 -11.68 6.34
C PHE A 21 -26.38 -11.24 5.10
N ALA A 22 -25.47 -10.29 5.28
CA ALA A 22 -24.60 -9.82 4.21
C ALA A 22 -23.78 -11.02 3.72
N ALA A 23 -24.08 -11.51 2.51
CA ALA A 23 -23.31 -12.57 1.90
C ALA A 23 -21.85 -12.15 1.85
N ALA A 24 -20.94 -13.03 2.30
CA ALA A 24 -19.53 -12.72 2.43
C ALA A 24 -18.94 -12.27 1.08
N GLN A 25 -18.78 -10.95 0.93
CA GLN A 25 -18.31 -10.36 -0.31
C GLN A 25 -16.88 -10.82 -0.57
N SER A 26 -16.61 -11.30 -1.79
CA SER A 26 -15.25 -11.68 -2.20
C SER A 26 -14.29 -10.52 -1.96
N PRO A 27 -13.18 -10.69 -1.21
CA PRO A 27 -12.26 -9.60 -0.89
C PRO A 27 -11.77 -8.86 -2.13
N ASP A 28 -11.53 -7.55 -2.02
CA ASP A 28 -11.08 -6.74 -3.16
C ASP A 28 -9.77 -7.32 -3.73
N PRO A 29 -9.71 -7.73 -5.01
CA PRO A 29 -8.50 -8.29 -5.61
C PRO A 29 -7.27 -7.37 -5.50
N ARG A 30 -7.48 -6.06 -5.40
CA ARG A 30 -6.43 -5.06 -5.17
C ARG A 30 -5.94 -5.08 -3.72
N ALA A 31 -6.84 -5.28 -2.76
CA ALA A 31 -6.47 -5.48 -1.35
C ALA A 31 -5.72 -6.80 -1.17
N VAL A 32 -6.17 -7.89 -1.78
CA VAL A 32 -5.47 -9.20 -1.80
C VAL A 32 -4.09 -9.09 -2.46
N SER A 33 -3.97 -8.33 -3.56
CA SER A 33 -2.69 -8.03 -4.21
C SER A 33 -1.74 -7.28 -3.26
N MET A 34 -2.19 -6.20 -2.63
CA MET A 34 -1.40 -5.43 -1.65
C MET A 34 -1.04 -6.27 -0.42
N TYR A 35 -1.95 -7.12 0.06
CA TYR A 35 -1.69 -8.06 1.14
C TYR A 35 -0.55 -9.02 0.80
N ASN A 36 -0.57 -9.62 -0.40
CA ASN A 36 0.49 -10.51 -0.88
C ASN A 36 1.84 -9.78 -1.08
N LEU A 37 1.83 -8.50 -1.47
CA LEU A 37 3.05 -7.67 -1.48
C LEU A 37 3.59 -7.45 -0.05
N GLY A 38 2.71 -7.26 0.94
CA GLY A 38 3.09 -7.19 2.36
C GLY A 38 3.71 -8.48 2.89
N LEU A 39 3.11 -9.63 2.58
CA LEU A 39 3.67 -10.95 2.89
C LEU A 39 5.07 -11.14 2.30
N ASN A 40 5.29 -10.71 1.06
CA ASN A 40 6.58 -10.83 0.39
C ASN A 40 7.62 -9.84 0.94
N ALA A 41 7.25 -8.57 1.16
CA ALA A 41 8.14 -7.58 1.78
C ALA A 41 8.58 -8.02 3.19
N PHE A 42 7.67 -8.63 3.96
CA PHE A 42 7.99 -9.18 5.27
C PHE A 42 8.98 -10.36 5.17
N LYS A 43 8.74 -11.32 4.26
CA LYS A 43 9.67 -12.45 4.01
C LYS A 43 11.07 -12.00 3.60
N GLN A 44 11.17 -10.86 2.89
CA GLN A 44 12.44 -10.22 2.51
C GLN A 44 13.04 -9.34 3.63
N GLY A 45 12.61 -9.51 4.89
CA GLY A 45 13.17 -8.81 6.04
C GLY A 45 12.92 -7.30 6.07
N SER A 46 11.89 -6.81 5.35
CA SER A 46 11.55 -5.38 5.22
C SER A 46 10.21 -5.05 5.92
N PRO A 47 10.15 -5.02 7.26
CA PRO A 47 8.89 -4.86 7.99
C PRO A 47 8.23 -3.48 7.78
N GLU A 48 9.00 -2.42 7.53
CA GLU A 48 8.46 -1.08 7.22
C GLU A 48 7.70 -1.09 5.89
N SER A 49 8.25 -1.74 4.87
CA SER A 49 7.59 -1.96 3.58
C SER A 49 6.34 -2.84 3.74
N ALA A 50 6.40 -3.88 4.58
CA ALA A 50 5.25 -4.73 4.88
C ALA A 50 4.11 -3.95 5.59
N ILE A 51 4.43 -3.05 6.53
CA ILE A 51 3.47 -2.13 7.15
C ILE A 51 2.77 -1.27 6.09
N ILE A 52 3.49 -0.71 5.12
CA ILE A 52 2.92 0.11 4.04
C ILE A 52 1.93 -0.73 3.21
N PHE A 53 2.31 -1.94 2.82
CA PHE A 53 1.47 -2.81 2.00
C PHE A 53 0.24 -3.37 2.75
N PHE A 54 0.38 -3.83 4.00
CA PHE A 54 -0.77 -4.27 4.81
C PHE A 54 -1.71 -3.12 5.18
N LYS A 55 -1.18 -1.92 5.43
CA LYS A 55 -2.03 -0.72 5.57
C LYS A 55 -2.77 -0.44 4.27
N ARG A 56 -2.09 -0.51 3.11
CA ARG A 56 -2.77 -0.27 1.82
C ARG A 56 -3.81 -1.33 1.49
N ALA A 57 -3.63 -2.58 1.92
CA ALA A 57 -4.63 -3.62 1.82
C ALA A 57 -5.88 -3.31 2.68
N SER A 58 -5.69 -2.94 3.94
CA SER A 58 -6.79 -2.56 4.85
C SER A 58 -7.46 -1.21 4.50
N ASP A 59 -6.73 -0.29 3.86
CA ASP A 59 -7.29 0.94 3.27
C ASP A 59 -8.16 0.66 2.03
N LEU A 60 -8.01 -0.51 1.37
CA LEU A 60 -8.75 -0.92 0.17
C LEU A 60 -9.93 -1.84 0.51
N ASP A 61 -9.73 -2.76 1.45
CA ASP A 61 -10.76 -3.66 1.98
C ASP A 61 -10.66 -3.71 3.51
N PRO A 62 -11.48 -2.92 4.23
CA PRO A 62 -11.51 -2.94 5.69
C PRO A 62 -11.88 -4.31 6.28
N ASN A 63 -12.61 -5.16 5.54
CA ASN A 63 -13.03 -6.49 5.98
C ASN A 63 -11.97 -7.57 5.73
N LEU A 64 -10.82 -7.24 5.13
CA LEU A 64 -9.69 -8.16 4.98
C LEU A 64 -8.94 -8.33 6.31
N ALA A 65 -9.55 -9.09 7.23
CA ALA A 65 -9.07 -9.32 8.59
C ALA A 65 -7.59 -9.73 8.66
N ASP A 66 -7.13 -10.63 7.78
CA ASP A 66 -5.75 -11.12 7.75
C ASP A 66 -4.72 -9.99 7.48
N ALA A 67 -5.11 -8.91 6.79
CA ALA A 67 -4.28 -7.72 6.61
C ALA A 67 -4.23 -6.85 7.88
N GLN A 68 -5.34 -6.69 8.58
CA GLN A 68 -5.40 -5.99 9.88
C GLN A 68 -4.57 -6.76 10.93
N TYR A 69 -4.73 -8.09 11.01
CA TYR A 69 -3.97 -8.95 11.93
C TYR A 69 -2.46 -8.82 11.74
N ASN A 70 -1.97 -9.01 10.50
CA ASN A 70 -0.54 -8.93 10.22
C ASN A 70 0.01 -7.49 10.42
N LEU A 71 -0.79 -6.45 10.16
CA LEU A 71 -0.43 -5.07 10.50
C LEU A 71 -0.33 -4.85 12.03
N GLY A 72 -1.26 -5.40 12.80
CA GLY A 72 -1.23 -5.39 14.28
C GLY A 72 0.00 -6.12 14.85
N VAL A 73 0.38 -7.26 14.27
CA VAL A 73 1.58 -8.02 14.65
C VAL A 73 2.86 -7.20 14.39
N LEU A 74 2.96 -6.48 13.26
CA LEU A 74 4.11 -5.63 12.97
C LEU A 74 4.20 -4.38 13.87
N TYR A 75 3.06 -3.78 14.24
CA TYR A 75 3.08 -2.74 15.27
C TYR A 75 3.46 -3.31 16.65
N MET A 76 2.98 -4.50 17.01
CA MET A 76 3.37 -5.15 18.27
C MET A 76 4.88 -5.48 18.33
N SER A 77 5.49 -5.97 17.24
CA SER A 77 6.94 -6.26 17.21
C SER A 77 7.79 -4.99 17.29
N GLN A 78 7.33 -3.87 16.72
CA GLN A 78 7.91 -2.54 16.88
C GLN A 78 7.58 -1.87 18.24
N ARG A 79 6.93 -2.57 19.19
CA ARG A 79 6.44 -2.06 20.49
C ARG A 79 5.42 -0.90 20.38
N ARG A 80 4.81 -0.71 19.21
CA ARG A 80 3.81 0.32 18.90
C ARG A 80 2.42 -0.12 19.34
N TYR A 81 2.29 -0.47 20.63
CA TYR A 81 1.11 -1.11 21.20
C TYR A 81 -0.19 -0.30 21.01
N LYS A 82 -0.10 1.04 21.05
CA LYS A 82 -1.22 1.96 20.81
C LYS A 82 -1.75 1.91 19.36
N GLU A 83 -0.90 1.59 18.39
CA GLU A 83 -1.30 1.39 17.00
C GLU A 83 -1.70 -0.07 16.71
N ALA A 84 -1.20 -1.03 17.51
CA ALA A 84 -1.50 -2.45 17.39
C ALA A 84 -2.92 -2.80 17.88
N SER A 85 -3.36 -2.28 19.03
CA SER A 85 -4.69 -2.59 19.60
C SER A 85 -5.83 -2.44 18.58
N PRO A 86 -6.06 -1.25 17.97
CA PRO A 86 -7.18 -1.03 17.04
C PRO A 86 -7.12 -1.87 15.75
N ARG A 87 -6.03 -2.63 15.53
CA ARG A 87 -5.93 -3.60 14.43
C ARG A 87 -6.48 -4.95 14.82
N PHE A 88 -6.22 -5.42 16.03
CA PHE A 88 -6.82 -6.64 16.55
C PHE A 88 -8.30 -6.43 16.90
N ASP A 89 -8.68 -5.24 17.39
CA ASP A 89 -10.08 -4.84 17.56
C ASP A 89 -10.87 -4.96 16.23
N GLU A 90 -10.29 -4.50 15.12
CA GLU A 90 -10.90 -4.60 13.79
C GLU A 90 -10.94 -6.05 13.25
N VAL A 91 -9.94 -6.89 13.58
CA VAL A 91 -10.02 -8.34 13.30
C VAL A 91 -11.20 -8.96 14.05
N LEU A 92 -11.40 -8.62 15.33
CA LEU A 92 -12.51 -9.11 16.14
C LEU A 92 -13.86 -8.55 15.68
N ARG A 93 -13.93 -7.34 15.10
CA ARG A 93 -15.15 -6.83 14.43
C ARG A 93 -15.59 -7.72 13.26
N ILE A 94 -14.63 -8.36 12.57
CA ILE A 94 -14.88 -9.21 11.39
C ILE A 94 -15.04 -10.68 11.79
N LYS A 95 -14.23 -11.14 12.76
CA LYS A 95 -14.17 -12.51 13.29
C LYS A 95 -14.26 -12.48 14.83
N PRO A 96 -15.44 -12.31 15.45
CA PRO A 96 -15.57 -12.07 16.90
C PRO A 96 -14.97 -13.16 17.82
N ASN A 97 -14.82 -14.38 17.30
CA ASN A 97 -14.30 -15.54 18.02
C ASN A 97 -12.89 -15.95 17.55
N ASP A 98 -12.14 -15.07 16.87
CA ASP A 98 -10.77 -15.37 16.41
C ASP A 98 -9.81 -15.47 17.61
N PRO A 99 -9.30 -16.67 17.95
CA PRO A 99 -8.57 -16.89 19.19
C PRO A 99 -7.14 -16.32 19.12
N ASP A 100 -6.58 -16.16 17.93
CA ASP A 100 -5.27 -15.55 17.74
C ASP A 100 -5.37 -14.04 17.90
N ALA A 101 -6.42 -13.40 17.36
CA ALA A 101 -6.68 -11.97 17.57
C ALA A 101 -6.95 -11.64 19.05
N HIS A 102 -7.79 -12.42 19.75
CA HIS A 102 -7.97 -12.32 21.20
C HIS A 102 -6.64 -12.46 21.96
N PHE A 103 -5.78 -13.41 21.58
CA PHE A 103 -4.48 -13.62 22.22
C PHE A 103 -3.49 -12.47 22.01
N GLN A 104 -3.36 -11.94 20.79
CA GLN A 104 -2.48 -10.78 20.54
C GLN A 104 -3.02 -9.52 21.20
N LEU A 105 -4.34 -9.27 21.15
CA LEU A 105 -4.97 -8.12 21.80
C LEU A 105 -4.77 -8.15 23.31
N GLY A 106 -4.96 -9.30 23.95
CA GLY A 106 -4.67 -9.49 25.38
C GLY A 106 -3.22 -9.12 25.73
N LYS A 107 -2.25 -9.59 24.95
CA LYS A 107 -0.82 -9.23 25.12
C LYS A 107 -0.55 -7.73 24.91
N VAL A 108 -1.20 -7.11 23.93
CA VAL A 108 -1.08 -5.66 23.66
C VAL A 108 -1.67 -4.84 24.81
N LEU A 109 -2.83 -5.24 25.33
CA LEU A 109 -3.49 -4.58 26.47
C LEU A 109 -2.67 -4.71 27.77
N MET A 110 -2.05 -5.86 28.03
CA MET A 110 -1.06 -6.01 29.12
C MET A 110 0.11 -5.03 28.96
N ALA A 111 0.66 -4.90 27.75
CA ALA A 111 1.76 -3.97 27.46
C ALA A 111 1.36 -2.49 27.52
N LEU A 112 0.05 -2.19 27.48
CA LEU A 112 -0.54 -0.87 27.70
C LEU A 112 -0.95 -0.62 29.17
N GLY A 113 -0.79 -1.60 30.07
CA GLY A 113 -1.20 -1.51 31.47
C GLY A 113 -2.71 -1.71 31.71
N ASN A 114 -3.47 -2.13 30.69
CA ASN A 114 -4.90 -2.45 30.82
C ASN A 114 -5.09 -3.95 31.11
N THR A 115 -4.78 -4.35 32.35
CA THR A 115 -4.83 -5.76 32.77
C THR A 115 -6.26 -6.31 32.89
N THR A 116 -7.26 -5.46 33.09
CA THR A 116 -8.69 -5.85 33.14
C THR A 116 -9.19 -6.34 31.78
N ASP A 117 -9.07 -5.52 30.74
CA ASP A 117 -9.55 -5.91 29.41
C ASP A 117 -8.66 -7.00 28.81
N ALA A 118 -7.34 -6.96 29.08
CA ALA A 118 -6.42 -8.04 28.72
C ALA A 118 -6.89 -9.40 29.25
N LYS A 119 -7.28 -9.48 30.52
CA LYS A 119 -7.79 -10.71 31.13
C LYS A 119 -9.06 -11.19 30.45
N SER A 120 -10.00 -10.30 30.11
CA SER A 120 -11.22 -10.63 29.34
C SER A 120 -10.89 -11.32 28.01
N HIS A 121 -10.03 -10.71 27.19
CA HIS A 121 -9.61 -11.27 25.89
C HIS A 121 -8.77 -12.55 26.02
N LEU A 122 -8.02 -12.75 27.10
CA LEU A 122 -7.28 -13.99 27.32
C LEU A 122 -8.17 -15.13 27.84
N GLN A 123 -9.27 -14.82 28.53
CA GLN A 123 -10.23 -15.80 29.03
C GLN A 123 -11.25 -16.29 27.98
N SER A 124 -11.44 -15.57 26.88
CA SER A 124 -12.30 -15.99 25.76
C SER A 124 -11.70 -17.15 24.92
N ILE A 125 -10.38 -17.37 25.03
CA ILE A 125 -9.66 -18.40 24.28
C ILE A 125 -10.08 -19.79 24.78
N ALA A 126 -10.62 -20.60 23.88
CA ALA A 126 -11.13 -21.93 24.22
C ALA A 126 -10.01 -22.92 24.62
N PRO A 127 -10.26 -23.88 25.54
CA PRO A 127 -9.28 -24.89 25.97
C PRO A 127 -8.66 -25.76 24.87
N SER A 128 -9.31 -25.83 23.70
CA SER A 128 -8.84 -26.55 22.50
C SER A 128 -7.86 -25.77 21.62
N ASN A 129 -7.64 -24.47 21.88
CA ASN A 129 -6.74 -23.64 21.08
C ASN A 129 -5.28 -23.74 21.54
N ALA A 130 -4.33 -23.73 20.59
CA ALA A 130 -2.89 -23.85 20.88
C ALA A 130 -2.34 -22.76 21.82
N ASN A 131 -2.90 -21.55 21.81
CA ASN A 131 -2.46 -20.45 22.69
C ASN A 131 -3.01 -20.59 24.12
N PHE A 132 -3.99 -21.45 24.39
CA PHE A 132 -4.71 -21.51 25.67
C PHE A 132 -3.78 -21.66 26.88
N ALA A 133 -2.81 -22.57 26.81
CA ALA A 133 -1.86 -22.83 27.90
C ALA A 133 -0.96 -21.62 28.21
N GLU A 134 -0.69 -20.74 27.24
CA GLU A 134 0.03 -19.47 27.50
C GLU A 134 -0.94 -18.37 27.94
N ALA A 135 -2.14 -18.32 27.37
CA ALA A 135 -3.19 -17.37 27.77
C ALA A 135 -3.50 -17.48 29.27
N GLN A 136 -3.63 -18.69 29.82
CA GLN A 136 -3.86 -18.88 31.27
C GLN A 136 -2.68 -18.37 32.14
N LYS A 137 -1.42 -18.47 31.66
CA LYS A 137 -0.27 -17.85 32.35
C LYS A 137 -0.32 -16.33 32.31
N LEU A 138 -0.82 -15.76 31.22
CA LEU A 138 -1.00 -14.31 31.06
C LEU A 138 -2.17 -13.78 31.93
N VAL A 139 -3.27 -14.54 32.05
CA VAL A 139 -4.36 -14.26 33.00
C VAL A 139 -3.84 -14.21 34.44
N ALA A 140 -3.08 -15.22 34.86
CA ALA A 140 -2.48 -15.25 36.21
C ALA A 140 -1.54 -14.05 36.49
N LYS A 141 -0.84 -13.55 35.46
CA LYS A 141 -0.04 -12.32 35.55
C LYS A 141 -0.89 -11.05 35.64
N CYS A 142 -2.06 -11.00 35.00
CA CYS A 142 -3.00 -9.88 35.15
C CYS A 142 -3.54 -9.80 36.58
N ASP A 143 -3.85 -10.95 37.19
CA ASP A 143 -4.31 -11.03 38.58
C ASP A 143 -3.23 -10.67 39.61
N GLN A 144 -1.95 -10.79 39.24
CA GLN A 144 -0.81 -10.33 40.03
C GLN A 144 -0.48 -8.83 39.83
N ALA A 145 -1.13 -8.16 38.87
CA ALA A 145 -0.98 -6.73 38.58
C ALA A 145 -2.35 -6.00 38.51
N PRO A 146 -3.13 -5.99 39.61
CA PRO A 146 -4.43 -5.30 39.67
C PRO A 146 -4.27 -3.79 39.86
N GLY A 147 -4.12 -3.04 38.77
CA GLY A 147 -4.12 -1.57 38.83
C GLY A 147 -3.87 -0.89 37.49
N GLN A 148 -4.69 0.11 37.16
CA GLN A 148 -4.47 0.97 36.00
C GLN A 148 -3.20 1.81 36.21
N VAL A 149 -2.19 1.63 35.37
CA VAL A 149 -1.06 2.56 35.29
C VAL A 149 -1.45 3.72 34.38
N THR A 150 -1.73 4.88 34.96
CA THR A 150 -1.91 6.13 34.19
C THR A 150 -0.66 6.39 33.35
N LEU A 151 -0.85 6.60 32.05
CA LEU A 151 0.24 6.79 31.08
C LEU A 151 1.24 7.85 31.54
N PRO A 152 2.55 7.54 31.66
CA PRO A 152 3.57 8.58 31.75
C PRO A 152 3.58 9.38 30.45
N THR A 153 3.50 10.71 30.57
CA THR A 153 3.55 11.64 29.43
C THR A 153 4.90 11.57 28.74
N SER A 154 4.90 11.54 27.40
CA SER A 154 6.06 11.74 26.52
C SER A 154 7.34 10.95 26.85
N ALA A 155 7.46 9.75 26.27
CA ALA A 155 8.76 9.17 25.93
C ALA A 155 8.94 9.22 24.39
N GLN A 156 10.04 9.80 23.90
CA GLN A 156 10.40 9.71 22.48
C GLN A 156 10.98 8.31 22.18
N PRO A 157 10.83 7.80 20.95
CA PRO A 157 11.56 6.62 20.50
C PRO A 157 13.02 6.98 20.19
N THR A 158 13.85 7.11 21.23
CA THR A 158 15.31 7.10 21.11
C THR A 158 15.85 5.69 21.32
N GLN A 159 16.86 5.33 20.51
CA GLN A 159 17.55 4.03 20.45
C GLN A 159 16.75 2.90 19.77
N THR A 160 17.27 2.46 18.63
CA THR A 160 16.86 1.23 17.94
C THR A 160 17.45 0.01 18.68
N PRO A 161 16.64 -0.94 19.18
CA PRO A 161 17.17 -2.19 19.73
C PRO A 161 17.73 -3.10 18.63
N PRO A 162 18.63 -4.04 18.94
CA PRO A 162 19.14 -5.00 17.97
C PRO A 162 18.02 -5.89 17.40
N ALA A 163 18.14 -6.28 16.12
CA ALA A 163 17.20 -7.17 15.45
C ALA A 163 17.36 -8.63 15.92
N THR A 164 16.78 -8.98 17.06
CA THR A 164 16.61 -10.39 17.47
C THR A 164 15.55 -11.05 16.60
N GLN A 165 16.01 -11.76 15.56
CA GLN A 165 15.16 -12.52 14.64
C GLN A 165 14.40 -13.64 15.36
N THR A 166 13.22 -13.32 15.87
CA THR A 166 12.14 -14.30 16.04
C THR A 166 11.38 -14.34 14.72
N ALA A 167 11.48 -15.46 14.01
CA ALA A 167 10.87 -15.64 12.69
C ALA A 167 9.36 -15.86 12.82
N TYR A 168 8.60 -14.78 13.03
CA TYR A 168 7.14 -14.79 12.97
C TYR A 168 6.71 -15.14 11.55
N ALA A 169 6.20 -16.35 11.31
CA ALA A 169 5.49 -16.63 10.07
C ALA A 169 4.27 -15.69 9.99
N PRO A 170 4.05 -14.95 8.88
CA PRO A 170 2.86 -14.12 8.75
C PRO A 170 1.62 -15.01 8.73
N TYR A 171 0.57 -14.58 9.42
CA TYR A 171 -0.65 -15.36 9.54
C TYR A 171 -1.33 -15.53 8.19
N GLN A 172 -1.80 -16.75 7.89
CA GLN A 172 -2.67 -17.05 6.76
C GLN A 172 -3.82 -17.91 7.29
N ALA A 173 -5.07 -17.46 7.12
CA ALA A 173 -6.22 -18.24 7.56
C ALA A 173 -6.26 -19.64 6.90
N PRO A 174 -6.62 -20.71 7.63
CA PRO A 174 -6.76 -22.04 7.04
C PRO A 174 -7.89 -22.13 6.00
N GLY A 175 -7.52 -22.08 4.72
CA GLY A 175 -8.32 -22.66 3.63
C GLY A 175 -9.22 -21.73 2.82
N THR A 176 -8.64 -20.95 1.90
CA THR A 176 -9.30 -20.59 0.63
C THR A 176 -8.46 -21.09 -0.55
N ASN A 177 -8.53 -22.40 -0.79
CA ASN A 177 -7.73 -23.07 -1.81
C ASN A 177 -8.45 -23.03 -3.18
N THR A 178 -8.11 -22.07 -4.04
CA THR A 178 -8.71 -21.91 -5.38
C THR A 178 -7.74 -22.33 -6.49
N THR A 179 -7.46 -23.63 -6.57
CA THR A 179 -6.63 -24.21 -7.64
C THR A 179 -7.50 -24.75 -8.77
N ALA A 180 -7.93 -23.86 -9.67
CA ALA A 180 -8.43 -24.21 -11.00
C ALA A 180 -8.13 -23.04 -11.96
N GLY A 181 -7.69 -23.23 -13.21
CA GLY A 181 -7.50 -24.49 -13.92
C GLY A 181 -8.39 -24.65 -15.16
N THR A 182 -8.61 -23.58 -15.93
CA THR A 182 -9.10 -23.69 -17.32
C THR A 182 -8.85 -22.40 -18.09
N THR A 183 -8.24 -22.51 -19.27
CA THR A 183 -8.18 -21.43 -20.26
C THR A 183 -9.24 -21.63 -21.34
N PRO A 184 -10.15 -20.67 -21.54
CA PRO A 184 -10.94 -20.61 -22.78
C PRO A 184 -10.01 -20.22 -23.94
N ARG A 185 -9.86 -21.12 -24.93
CA ARG A 185 -9.27 -20.76 -26.23
C ARG A 185 -10.19 -19.78 -26.95
N TYR A 186 -9.61 -18.81 -27.67
CA TYR A 186 -10.23 -18.23 -28.87
C TYR A 186 -9.19 -18.07 -29.97
N LEU A 187 -9.44 -18.72 -31.11
CA LEU A 187 -8.68 -18.74 -32.37
C LEU A 187 -9.66 -19.26 -33.46
N PRO A 188 -9.43 -19.04 -34.77
CA PRO A 188 -8.90 -17.82 -35.41
C PRO A 188 -9.63 -17.49 -36.75
N ALA A 189 -9.30 -16.33 -37.35
CA ALA A 189 -9.30 -16.10 -38.81
C ALA A 189 -8.29 -14.96 -39.11
N ASN A 190 -7.28 -15.07 -39.98
CA ASN A 190 -7.23 -15.40 -41.43
C ASN A 190 -7.88 -14.30 -42.30
N THR A 191 -7.34 -13.85 -43.44
CA THR A 191 -6.29 -14.39 -44.36
C THR A 191 -5.70 -13.20 -45.20
N ALA A 192 -4.69 -13.25 -46.09
CA ALA A 192 -3.81 -14.28 -46.68
C ALA A 192 -2.50 -13.67 -47.27
N GLY A 193 -1.49 -14.52 -47.58
CA GLY A 193 -0.42 -14.25 -48.56
C GLY A 193 0.95 -13.80 -47.99
N GLN A 194 2.11 -14.16 -48.56
CA GLN A 194 2.42 -15.09 -49.66
C GLN A 194 3.83 -15.75 -49.50
N GLN A 195 3.95 -16.98 -50.03
CA GLN A 195 5.10 -17.65 -50.66
C GLN A 195 6.47 -17.91 -49.93
N ILE A 196 6.67 -19.18 -49.54
CA ILE A 196 7.73 -20.16 -49.93
C ILE A 196 8.85 -19.74 -50.94
N GLN A 197 10.10 -20.28 -51.03
CA GLN A 197 10.71 -21.61 -50.67
C GLN A 197 12.32 -21.54 -50.65
N PRO A 198 13.19 -22.59 -50.85
CA PRO A 198 13.76 -23.56 -49.86
C PRO A 198 15.32 -23.82 -49.87
N VAL A 199 15.77 -24.87 -49.13
CA VAL A 199 17.02 -25.72 -49.21
C VAL A 199 18.42 -25.11 -48.89
N GLN A 200 19.49 -25.87 -48.49
CA GLN A 200 19.72 -27.34 -48.33
C GLN A 200 20.65 -27.75 -47.13
N GLN A 201 20.98 -29.05 -47.04
CA GLN A 201 21.71 -29.84 -46.00
C GLN A 201 23.27 -29.64 -46.05
N THR A 202 24.15 -30.11 -45.13
CA THR A 202 24.41 -31.50 -44.63
C THR A 202 25.13 -31.59 -43.24
N GLN A 203 25.33 -32.81 -42.70
CA GLN A 203 26.09 -33.15 -41.47
C GLN A 203 27.31 -34.06 -41.79
N PRO A 204 28.27 -34.33 -40.85
CA PRO A 204 28.11 -35.47 -39.90
C PRO A 204 28.82 -35.36 -38.50
N VAL A 205 28.24 -36.01 -37.46
CA VAL A 205 28.84 -36.99 -36.48
C VAL A 205 30.21 -36.68 -35.80
N GLN A 206 30.49 -36.82 -34.48
CA GLN A 206 29.79 -37.31 -33.26
C GLN A 206 30.55 -36.85 -31.98
N GLN A 207 29.87 -36.54 -30.88
CA GLN A 207 30.33 -36.92 -29.51
C GLN A 207 29.18 -36.84 -28.48
N VAL A 208 29.36 -37.38 -27.27
CA VAL A 208 28.27 -37.74 -26.35
C VAL A 208 28.53 -37.21 -24.92
N ALA A 209 27.44 -36.86 -24.22
CA ALA A 209 27.32 -36.61 -22.79
C ALA A 209 28.03 -35.38 -22.17
N ALA A 210 27.28 -34.28 -22.10
CA ALA A 210 27.21 -33.43 -20.91
C ALA A 210 25.75 -33.04 -20.67
N ALA A 211 25.29 -33.00 -19.42
CA ALA A 211 23.91 -32.62 -19.11
C ALA A 211 23.70 -31.13 -19.35
N THR A 212 22.80 -30.77 -20.28
CA THR A 212 22.51 -29.37 -20.59
C THR A 212 21.77 -28.70 -19.44
N THR A 213 22.33 -27.60 -18.94
CA THR A 213 21.59 -26.62 -18.15
C THR A 213 20.41 -26.08 -18.96
N ALA A 214 19.33 -25.68 -18.28
CA ALA A 214 18.25 -24.95 -18.94
C ALA A 214 18.84 -23.69 -19.61
N PRO A 215 18.41 -23.34 -20.84
CA PRO A 215 18.97 -22.20 -21.55
C PRO A 215 18.75 -20.92 -20.75
N ALA A 216 19.80 -20.10 -20.61
CA ALA A 216 19.65 -18.75 -20.08
C ALA A 216 18.64 -17.98 -20.95
N PRO A 217 17.76 -17.15 -20.36
CA PRO A 217 16.78 -16.40 -21.12
C PRO A 217 17.49 -15.50 -22.13
N VAL A 218 17.11 -15.63 -23.41
CA VAL A 218 17.63 -14.79 -24.49
C VAL A 218 17.13 -13.36 -24.26
N TYR A 219 18.00 -12.52 -23.71
CA TYR A 219 17.77 -11.08 -23.62
C TYR A 219 17.90 -10.48 -25.02
N GLU A 220 16.77 -10.30 -25.69
CA GLU A 220 16.69 -9.42 -26.86
C GLU A 220 17.09 -8.00 -26.44
N ALA A 221 17.87 -7.32 -27.28
CA ALA A 221 18.32 -5.96 -27.00
C ALA A 221 17.11 -4.99 -26.94
N PRO A 222 17.01 -4.09 -25.94
CA PRO A 222 15.87 -3.20 -25.81
C PRO A 222 15.63 -2.33 -27.05
N VAL A 223 14.48 -2.51 -27.71
CA VAL A 223 14.05 -1.65 -28.82
C VAL A 223 13.79 -0.24 -28.30
N ALA A 224 14.52 0.73 -28.83
CA ALA A 224 14.41 2.13 -28.40
C ALA A 224 13.01 2.70 -28.70
N GLY A 225 12.25 3.03 -27.64
CA GLY A 225 10.96 3.70 -27.78
C GLY A 225 9.93 3.41 -26.69
N GLN A 226 10.09 2.33 -25.91
CA GLN A 226 9.18 1.99 -24.81
C GLN A 226 9.96 1.70 -23.51
N PRO A 227 9.62 2.35 -22.37
CA PRO A 227 10.23 2.06 -21.08
C PRO A 227 9.63 0.77 -20.48
N THR A 228 10.15 -0.39 -20.88
CA THR A 228 9.71 -1.70 -20.39
C THR A 228 10.17 -1.95 -18.95
N ALA A 229 9.53 -1.28 -17.98
CA ALA A 229 9.73 -1.52 -16.56
C ALA A 229 9.16 -2.91 -16.18
N VAL A 230 10.01 -3.93 -16.15
CA VAL A 230 9.59 -5.31 -15.83
C VAL A 230 9.35 -5.46 -14.33
N LEU A 231 8.09 -5.30 -13.90
CA LEU A 231 7.63 -5.58 -12.54
C LEU A 231 6.75 -6.83 -12.54
N ALA A 232 7.22 -7.89 -11.88
CA ALA A 232 6.54 -9.19 -11.85
C ALA A 232 5.08 -9.08 -11.36
N ASN A 233 4.17 -9.74 -12.07
CA ASN A 233 2.74 -9.87 -11.75
C ASN A 233 1.98 -8.52 -11.68
N THR A 234 2.35 -7.51 -12.48
CA THR A 234 1.61 -6.23 -12.55
C THR A 234 1.26 -5.82 -13.98
N SER A 235 0.13 -5.11 -14.14
CA SER A 235 -0.26 -4.50 -15.42
C SER A 235 0.46 -3.16 -15.61
N VAL A 236 1.71 -3.21 -16.09
CA VAL A 236 2.46 -2.01 -16.46
C VAL A 236 1.83 -1.40 -17.73
N ARG A 237 1.41 -0.14 -17.64
CA ARG A 237 0.85 0.61 -18.77
C ARG A 237 1.34 2.05 -18.75
N VAL A 238 1.58 2.60 -19.94
CA VAL A 238 1.85 4.02 -20.12
C VAL A 238 0.53 4.78 -19.93
N ILE A 239 0.39 5.53 -18.83
CA ILE A 239 -0.84 6.28 -18.53
C ILE A 239 -0.91 7.64 -19.23
N ALA A 240 0.22 8.19 -19.65
CA ALA A 240 0.33 9.44 -20.41
C ALA A 240 1.70 9.51 -21.10
N THR A 241 1.77 10.26 -22.21
CA THR A 241 2.99 10.51 -22.99
C THR A 241 3.20 12.02 -23.22
N GLY A 242 4.21 12.39 -24.03
CA GLY A 242 4.48 13.80 -24.35
C GLY A 242 4.98 14.62 -23.16
N PHE A 243 5.77 14.00 -22.28
CA PHE A 243 6.56 14.68 -21.25
C PHE A 243 7.96 15.03 -21.80
N SER A 244 8.62 16.02 -21.19
CA SER A 244 9.94 16.51 -21.62
C SER A 244 10.96 16.30 -20.51
N SER A 245 11.62 15.15 -20.57
CA SER A 245 12.48 14.61 -19.50
C SER A 245 11.76 14.58 -18.14
N PRO A 246 10.72 13.74 -17.98
CA PRO A 246 9.98 13.63 -16.71
C PRO A 246 10.92 13.18 -15.59
N SER A 247 11.02 13.99 -14.53
CA SER A 247 12.09 13.91 -13.53
C SER A 247 11.61 13.62 -12.11
N GLY A 248 10.37 14.00 -11.78
CA GLY A 248 9.78 13.79 -10.46
C GLY A 248 8.25 13.84 -10.49
N LEU A 249 7.66 13.24 -9.47
CA LEU A 249 6.22 12.97 -9.37
C LEU A 249 5.72 13.29 -7.96
N THR A 250 4.50 13.83 -7.85
CA THR A 250 3.78 13.92 -6.57
C THR A 250 2.27 13.88 -6.76
N PHE A 251 1.52 13.52 -5.72
CA PHE A 251 0.06 13.53 -5.71
C PHE A 251 -0.46 14.63 -4.77
N ASP A 252 -1.51 15.33 -5.18
CA ASP A 252 -2.31 16.13 -4.23
C ASP A 252 -3.31 15.25 -3.44
N ARG A 253 -3.96 15.86 -2.45
CA ARG A 253 -4.98 15.21 -1.60
C ARG A 253 -6.23 14.76 -2.37
N LEU A 254 -6.49 15.31 -3.57
CA LEU A 254 -7.64 14.95 -4.42
C LEU A 254 -7.32 13.72 -5.32
N GLY A 255 -6.04 13.43 -5.49
CA GLY A 255 -5.52 12.32 -6.29
C GLY A 255 -5.09 12.71 -7.71
N ASN A 256 -4.85 13.99 -7.98
CA ASN A 256 -4.22 14.41 -9.23
C ASN A 256 -2.70 14.18 -9.14
N LEU A 257 -2.09 13.69 -10.23
CA LEU A 257 -0.67 13.41 -10.34
C LEU A 257 0.05 14.56 -11.05
N TYR A 258 1.02 15.16 -10.39
CA TYR A 258 1.85 16.24 -10.94
C TYR A 258 3.20 15.67 -11.39
N VAL A 259 3.67 16.12 -12.57
CA VAL A 259 4.86 15.61 -13.25
C VAL A 259 5.79 16.76 -13.58
N ALA A 260 7.02 16.74 -13.05
CA ALA A 260 8.05 17.71 -13.38
C ALA A 260 8.65 17.39 -14.76
N ASN A 261 8.59 18.35 -15.70
CA ASN A 261 9.23 18.27 -17.00
C ASN A 261 10.56 19.05 -16.96
N TYR A 262 11.67 18.37 -16.64
CA TYR A 262 12.98 18.98 -16.46
C TYR A 262 13.40 19.85 -17.65
N SER A 263 13.24 19.33 -18.88
CA SER A 263 13.76 19.99 -20.09
C SER A 263 12.84 21.07 -20.65
N LYS A 264 11.53 21.03 -20.37
CA LYS A 264 10.56 22.06 -20.79
C LYS A 264 10.37 23.17 -19.75
N ASN A 265 10.88 23.00 -18.53
CA ASN A 265 10.64 23.92 -17.40
C ASN A 265 9.15 24.09 -17.08
N THR A 266 8.41 22.99 -17.01
CA THR A 266 6.97 22.97 -16.67
C THR A 266 6.66 21.91 -15.63
N VAL A 267 5.50 22.05 -14.98
CA VAL A 267 4.84 20.96 -14.27
C VAL A 267 3.52 20.67 -14.99
N ASP A 268 3.35 19.43 -15.45
CA ASP A 268 2.07 18.92 -15.97
C ASP A 268 1.24 18.35 -14.81
N ARG A 269 -0.09 18.36 -14.93
CA ARG A 269 -1.03 17.64 -14.07
C ARG A 269 -1.82 16.62 -14.89
N ILE A 270 -1.81 15.38 -14.45
CA ILE A 270 -2.79 14.36 -14.84
C ILE A 270 -3.90 14.38 -13.79
N SER A 271 -5.10 14.77 -14.21
CA SER A 271 -6.29 14.76 -13.37
C SER A 271 -6.76 13.32 -13.07
N ARG A 272 -7.59 13.13 -12.05
CA ARG A 272 -8.06 11.81 -11.58
C ARG A 272 -8.79 10.96 -12.63
N ASP A 273 -9.36 11.60 -13.64
CA ASP A 273 -9.99 10.99 -14.83
C ASP A 273 -8.99 10.47 -15.88
N GLY A 274 -7.71 10.85 -15.77
CA GLY A 274 -6.65 10.59 -16.74
C GLY A 274 -6.31 11.79 -17.63
N THR A 275 -7.02 12.91 -17.53
CA THR A 275 -6.81 14.08 -18.40
C THR A 275 -5.49 14.78 -18.08
N LYS A 276 -4.54 14.77 -19.02
CA LYS A 276 -3.29 15.54 -18.90
C LYS A 276 -3.49 17.00 -19.33
N SER A 277 -3.02 17.92 -18.50
CA SER A 277 -2.96 19.36 -18.74
C SER A 277 -1.59 19.91 -18.32
N GLU A 278 -1.10 20.96 -18.98
CA GLU A 278 -0.02 21.77 -18.39
C GLU A 278 -0.59 22.50 -17.16
N PHE A 279 0.09 22.44 -16.02
CA PHE A 279 -0.40 23.02 -14.76
C PHE A 279 0.37 24.28 -14.36
N SER A 280 1.68 24.33 -14.65
CA SER A 280 2.48 25.53 -14.45
C SER A 280 3.65 25.60 -15.42
N ALA A 281 3.94 26.82 -15.87
CA ALA A 281 5.05 27.16 -16.74
C ALA A 281 5.67 28.51 -16.30
N GLY A 282 6.78 28.90 -16.93
CA GLY A 282 7.39 30.21 -16.77
C GLY A 282 8.70 30.21 -15.97
N GLY A 283 9.35 31.38 -15.93
CA GLY A 283 10.76 31.54 -15.49
C GLY A 283 11.08 31.20 -14.03
N HIS A 284 10.08 30.90 -13.19
CA HIS A 284 10.26 30.39 -11.83
C HIS A 284 10.53 28.88 -11.78
N LEU A 285 10.35 28.16 -12.88
CA LEU A 285 10.71 26.75 -13.04
C LEU A 285 12.02 26.68 -13.86
N LYS A 286 13.04 25.98 -13.34
CA LYS A 286 14.38 25.90 -13.95
C LYS A 286 15.03 24.54 -13.67
N GLY A 287 14.85 23.60 -14.59
CA GLY A 287 15.17 22.18 -14.38
C GLY A 287 14.44 21.59 -13.18
N PRO A 288 13.10 21.59 -13.15
CA PRO A 288 12.36 21.00 -12.03
C PRO A 288 12.69 19.50 -11.90
N ILE A 289 12.96 19.03 -10.68
CA ILE A 289 13.15 17.60 -10.35
C ILE A 289 12.17 17.20 -9.24
N GLY A 290 12.52 17.43 -7.97
CA GLY A 290 11.67 17.06 -6.83
C GLY A 290 10.34 17.83 -6.82
N LEU A 291 9.28 17.12 -6.44
CA LEU A 291 7.93 17.66 -6.22
C LEU A 291 7.35 17.14 -4.89
N ALA A 292 6.65 17.99 -4.15
CA ALA A 292 5.79 17.59 -3.02
C ALA A 292 4.53 18.47 -2.95
N ALA A 293 3.40 17.90 -2.54
CA ALA A 293 2.16 18.63 -2.30
C ALA A 293 1.92 18.87 -0.80
N ASP A 294 1.33 20.01 -0.44
CA ASP A 294 0.76 20.23 0.90
C ASP A 294 -0.73 19.84 0.99
N GLU A 295 -1.32 19.92 2.18
CA GLU A 295 -2.73 19.58 2.39
C GLU A 295 -3.73 20.58 1.76
N THR A 296 -3.27 21.77 1.35
CA THR A 296 -4.05 22.81 0.67
C THR A 296 -3.99 22.72 -0.86
N GLY A 297 -3.08 21.90 -1.39
CA GLY A 297 -2.87 21.69 -2.82
C GLY A 297 -1.80 22.59 -3.46
N ASN A 298 -0.94 23.27 -2.69
CA ASN A 298 0.25 23.87 -3.29
C ASN A 298 1.26 22.77 -3.65
N ILE A 299 1.95 22.91 -4.78
CA ILE A 299 3.02 22.02 -5.23
C ILE A 299 4.38 22.74 -5.07
N TYR A 300 5.25 22.18 -4.25
CA TYR A 300 6.61 22.66 -4.02
C TYR A 300 7.57 21.98 -5.00
N VAL A 301 8.50 22.74 -5.58
CA VAL A 301 9.35 22.32 -6.70
C VAL A 301 10.82 22.63 -6.43
N ALA A 302 11.69 21.63 -6.57
CA ALA A 302 13.14 21.80 -6.55
C ALA A 302 13.64 22.11 -7.97
N ASN A 303 14.18 23.30 -8.17
CA ASN A 303 14.75 23.74 -9.45
C ASN A 303 16.24 23.46 -9.50
N TYR A 304 16.62 22.30 -10.01
CA TYR A 304 18.00 21.82 -10.09
C TYR A 304 18.94 22.79 -10.84
N ASN A 305 18.45 23.44 -11.90
CA ASN A 305 19.21 24.45 -12.64
C ASN A 305 18.95 25.88 -12.16
N GLY A 306 17.89 26.10 -11.39
CA GLY A 306 17.62 27.40 -10.77
C GLY A 306 18.42 27.66 -9.50
N GLY A 307 18.77 26.62 -8.75
CA GLY A 307 19.28 26.76 -7.38
C GLY A 307 18.21 27.33 -6.43
N THR A 308 16.94 27.01 -6.69
CA THR A 308 15.78 27.58 -5.97
C THR A 308 14.75 26.51 -5.60
N VAL A 309 13.89 26.86 -4.65
CA VAL A 309 12.60 26.21 -4.44
C VAL A 309 11.50 27.16 -4.91
N ALA A 310 10.57 26.65 -5.71
CA ALA A 310 9.33 27.34 -6.07
C ALA A 310 8.10 26.70 -5.39
N ARG A 311 7.07 27.48 -5.16
CA ARG A 311 5.72 27.03 -4.81
C ARG A 311 4.79 27.35 -5.98
N ILE A 312 4.02 26.37 -6.43
CA ILE A 312 2.91 26.51 -7.37
C ILE A 312 1.62 26.44 -6.55
N THR A 313 0.74 27.43 -6.73
CA THR A 313 -0.60 27.42 -6.09
C THR A 313 -1.57 26.47 -6.80
N PRO A 314 -2.71 26.09 -6.19
CA PRO A 314 -3.78 25.33 -6.87
C PRO A 314 -4.27 25.96 -8.19
N ALA A 315 -4.05 27.26 -8.39
CA ALA A 315 -4.35 28.00 -9.61
C ALA A 315 -3.25 27.94 -10.70
N GLY A 316 -2.19 27.13 -10.50
CA GLY A 316 -1.06 26.99 -11.44
C GLY A 316 -0.01 28.11 -11.39
N ILE A 317 -0.24 29.15 -10.57
CA ILE A 317 0.68 30.29 -10.43
C ILE A 317 1.91 29.87 -9.63
N SER A 318 3.09 29.93 -10.25
CA SER A 318 4.39 29.62 -9.64
C SER A 318 5.06 30.87 -9.05
N THR A 319 5.76 30.70 -7.92
CA THR A 319 6.54 31.76 -7.27
C THR A 319 7.80 31.15 -6.64
N VAL A 320 8.96 31.77 -6.80
CA VAL A 320 10.17 31.37 -6.05
C VAL A 320 9.99 31.75 -4.58
N ILE A 321 10.20 30.78 -3.67
CA ILE A 321 10.04 30.96 -2.23
C ILE A 321 11.37 30.87 -1.45
N ALA A 322 12.41 30.27 -2.05
CA ALA A 322 13.74 30.18 -1.46
C ALA A 322 14.82 30.04 -2.55
N THR A 323 16.03 30.52 -2.27
CA THR A 323 17.13 30.67 -3.23
C THR A 323 18.48 30.25 -2.62
N GLY A 324 19.47 29.95 -3.46
CA GLY A 324 20.85 29.66 -3.02
C GLY A 324 21.15 28.17 -2.81
N PHE A 325 20.31 27.29 -3.34
CA PHE A 325 20.48 25.84 -3.21
C PHE A 325 21.51 25.31 -4.20
N LYS A 326 22.43 24.48 -3.73
CA LYS A 326 23.43 23.79 -4.56
C LYS A 326 22.84 22.52 -5.17
N LYS A 327 22.26 22.65 -6.37
CA LYS A 327 21.57 21.56 -7.09
C LYS A 327 20.49 20.87 -6.24
N PRO A 328 19.40 21.58 -5.89
CA PRO A 328 18.30 20.98 -5.14
C PRO A 328 17.66 19.86 -5.98
N TYR A 329 17.56 18.66 -5.42
CA TYR A 329 17.21 17.45 -6.17
C TYR A 329 15.86 16.88 -5.76
N TYR A 330 15.68 16.49 -4.49
CA TYR A 330 14.42 15.99 -3.95
C TYR A 330 13.92 16.88 -2.81
N LEU A 331 12.63 16.84 -2.54
CA LEU A 331 12.02 17.59 -1.44
C LEU A 331 10.80 16.88 -0.84
N ILE A 332 10.55 17.10 0.45
CA ILE A 332 9.39 16.56 1.18
C ILE A 332 8.94 17.52 2.29
N LEU A 333 7.65 17.47 2.65
CA LEU A 333 7.06 18.24 3.75
C LEU A 333 6.88 17.36 4.99
N ASP A 334 7.05 17.95 6.18
CA ASP A 334 6.55 17.37 7.43
C ASP A 334 5.18 17.92 7.84
N LYS A 335 4.59 17.36 8.92
CA LYS A 335 3.30 17.82 9.48
C LYS A 335 3.33 19.25 10.04
N GLY A 336 4.50 19.86 10.21
CA GLY A 336 4.67 21.24 10.62
C GLY A 336 4.82 22.21 9.45
N GLN A 337 4.65 21.74 8.21
CA GLN A 337 4.94 22.48 6.96
C GLN A 337 6.40 22.94 6.86
N ASN A 338 7.34 22.18 7.44
CA ASN A 338 8.75 22.34 7.14
C ASN A 338 9.07 21.59 5.85
N LEU A 339 9.79 22.25 4.93
CA LEU A 339 10.31 21.62 3.73
C LEU A 339 11.72 21.10 3.99
N PHE A 340 11.97 19.83 3.68
CA PHE A 340 13.30 19.23 3.68
C PHE A 340 13.74 19.03 2.23
N VAL A 341 14.89 19.57 1.85
CA VAL A 341 15.39 19.61 0.47
C VAL A 341 16.78 19.00 0.42
N SER A 342 17.00 18.01 -0.44
CA SER A 342 18.33 17.45 -0.68
C SER A 342 19.12 18.25 -1.72
N GLN A 343 20.40 18.44 -1.47
CA GLN A 343 21.34 19.16 -2.33
C GLN A 343 22.36 18.16 -2.90
N GLN A 344 22.36 17.97 -4.22
CA GLN A 344 23.23 16.97 -4.85
C GLN A 344 24.71 17.41 -4.89
N GLU A 345 24.99 18.71 -4.94
CA GLU A 345 26.34 19.22 -5.20
C GLU A 345 27.21 19.31 -3.93
N ASP A 346 26.61 19.50 -2.75
CA ASP A 346 27.31 19.48 -1.45
C ASP A 346 26.86 18.36 -0.50
N ASN A 347 26.06 17.41 -1.00
CA ASN A 347 25.61 16.21 -0.27
C ASN A 347 24.86 16.49 1.04
N SER A 348 24.16 17.62 1.14
CA SER A 348 23.48 18.06 2.36
C SER A 348 21.95 18.05 2.27
N ILE A 349 21.28 18.13 3.43
CA ILE A 349 19.83 18.32 3.54
C ILE A 349 19.58 19.68 4.21
N ILE A 350 18.83 20.57 3.55
CA ILE A 350 18.36 21.84 4.12
C ILE A 350 16.93 21.66 4.63
N ARG A 351 16.65 22.14 5.86
CA ARG A 351 15.29 22.37 6.36
C ARG A 351 14.92 23.84 6.18
N ILE A 352 13.80 24.10 5.52
CA ILE A 352 13.12 25.39 5.43
C ILE A 352 11.89 25.35 6.33
N SER A 353 11.71 26.32 7.23
CA SER A 353 10.40 26.53 7.86
C SER A 353 9.60 27.49 6.98
N LEU A 354 8.45 27.07 6.47
CA LEU A 354 7.58 27.93 5.69
C LEU A 354 6.82 28.90 6.61
N PRO A 355 6.52 30.14 6.17
CA PRO A 355 5.59 31.01 6.90
C PRO A 355 4.21 30.36 6.97
N ARG A 356 3.53 30.57 8.10
CA ARG A 356 2.17 30.08 8.38
C ARG A 356 1.11 31.04 7.84
#